data_AF-A0A925D5U7-F1
#
_entry.id   AF-A0A925D5U7-F1
#
_cell.length_a   1.000
_cell.length_b   1.000
_cell.length_c   1.000
_cell.angle_alpha   90.00
_cell.angle_beta   90.00
_cell.angle_gamma   90.00
#
_symmetry.space_group_name_H-M   'P 1'
#
loop_
_entity.id
_entity.type
_entity.pdbx_description
1 polymer ?
#
loop_
_entity_poly.entity_id
_entity_poly.type
_entity_poly.pdbx_seq_one_letter_code
_entity_poly.pdbx_strand_id
1 'polypeptide(L)'
;MSSRREKIEALLTQEPADTFLRYGLAVEYDNEERFDEALAQFQGLTRDRPPHVPSFFRGAQLLARLERIEDARAWLRTGIDEARAQGDAHAAGEMSELLANLGVLGE
;
A
#
# COMPACT_ATOMS: atom_id res chain seq x y z
N MET A 1 -3.28 -26.36 10.85
CA MET A 1 -3.21 -25.04 11.54
C MET A 1 -3.48 -24.00 10.47
N SER A 2 -4.50 -23.15 10.61
CA SER A 2 -4.79 -22.12 9.61
C SER A 2 -3.69 -21.05 9.62
N SER A 3 -3.24 -20.65 8.43
CA SER A 3 -2.26 -19.58 8.22
C SER A 3 -2.79 -18.24 8.73
N ARG A 4 -1.88 -17.29 8.96
CA ARG A 4 -2.27 -15.94 9.41
C ARG A 4 -3.21 -15.26 8.42
N ARG A 5 -2.95 -15.40 7.10
CA ARG A 5 -3.85 -14.98 6.02
C ARG A 5 -5.27 -15.52 6.20
N GLU A 6 -5.42 -16.84 6.33
CA GLU A 6 -6.73 -17.50 6.44
C GLU A 6 -7.53 -17.02 7.67
N LYS A 7 -6.83 -16.72 8.77
CA LYS A 7 -7.45 -16.13 9.97
C LYS A 7 -7.96 -14.71 9.70
N ILE A 8 -7.17 -13.90 8.99
CA ILE A 8 -7.56 -12.53 8.61
C ILE A 8 -8.75 -12.56 7.64
N GLU A 9 -8.76 -13.45 6.65
CA GLU A 9 -9.87 -13.63 5.70
C GLU A 9 -11.17 -14.03 6.42
N ALA A 10 -11.09 -14.92 7.42
CA ALA A 10 -12.23 -15.29 8.25
C ALA A 10 -12.77 -14.12 9.09
N LEU A 11 -11.89 -13.25 9.60
CA LEU A 11 -12.30 -12.03 10.32
C LEU A 11 -12.93 -11.01 9.38
N LEU A 12 -12.37 -10.82 8.17
CA LEU A 12 -12.91 -9.93 7.14
C LEU A 12 -14.28 -10.37 6.61
N THR A 13 -14.65 -11.65 6.75
CA THR A 13 -16.02 -12.10 6.46
C THR A 13 -17.03 -11.45 7.41
N GLN A 14 -16.63 -11.15 8.64
CA GLN A 14 -17.46 -10.48 9.64
C GLN A 14 -17.31 -8.95 9.56
N GLU A 15 -16.08 -8.47 9.33
CA GLU A 15 -15.73 -7.05 9.33
C GLU A 15 -15.03 -6.64 8.01
N PRO A 16 -15.74 -6.63 6.86
CA PRO A 16 -15.13 -6.48 5.54
C PRO A 16 -14.52 -5.09 5.29
N ALA A 17 -14.93 -4.08 6.06
CA ALA A 17 -14.43 -2.71 5.96
C ALA A 17 -13.27 -2.41 6.92
N ASP A 18 -12.86 -3.36 7.76
CA ASP A 18 -11.80 -3.11 8.74
C ASP A 18 -10.47 -2.84 8.04
N THR A 19 -9.99 -1.61 8.19
CA THR A 19 -8.78 -1.12 7.50
C THR A 19 -7.55 -1.89 7.94
N PHE A 20 -7.46 -2.24 9.23
CA PHE A 20 -6.30 -2.92 9.79
C PHE A 20 -6.20 -4.36 9.29
N LEU A 21 -7.33 -5.08 9.23
CA LEU A 21 -7.41 -6.43 8.70
C LEU A 21 -7.14 -6.47 7.19
N ARG A 22 -7.71 -5.53 6.42
CA ARG A 22 -7.44 -5.41 4.97
C ARG A 22 -5.97 -5.11 4.69
N TYR A 23 -5.37 -4.23 5.47
CA TYR A 23 -3.94 -3.92 5.35
C TYR A 23 -3.09 -5.13 5.75
N GLY A 24 -3.43 -5.80 6.86
CA GLY A 24 -2.79 -7.03 7.29
C GLY A 24 -2.86 -8.11 6.21
N LEU A 25 -4.02 -8.28 5.57
CA LEU A 25 -4.20 -9.21 4.46
C LEU A 25 -3.26 -8.89 3.29
N ALA A 26 -3.14 -7.61 2.91
CA ALA A 26 -2.21 -7.17 1.88
C ALA A 26 -0.75 -7.55 2.18
N VAL A 27 -0.34 -7.42 3.44
CA VAL A 27 1.01 -7.79 3.90
C VAL A 27 1.22 -9.30 3.87
N GLU A 28 0.23 -10.09 4.26
CA GLU A 28 0.34 -11.55 4.17
C GLU A 28 0.42 -12.02 2.70
N TYR A 29 -0.36 -11.42 1.79
CA TYR A 29 -0.21 -11.69 0.35
C TYR A 29 1.19 -11.33 -0.17
N ASP A 30 1.77 -10.21 0.26
CA ASP A 30 3.15 -9.84 -0.09
C ASP A 30 4.17 -10.88 0.42
N ASN A 31 4.02 -11.34 1.66
CA ASN A 31 4.87 -12.38 2.25
C ASN A 31 4.72 -13.74 1.55
N GLU A 32 3.55 -14.04 0.99
CA GLU A 32 3.26 -15.25 0.20
C GLU A 32 3.62 -15.09 -1.28
N GLU A 33 4.29 -13.99 -1.66
CA GLU A 33 4.67 -13.65 -3.04
C GLU A 33 3.47 -13.49 -4.01
N ARG A 34 2.27 -13.30 -3.46
CA ARG A 34 1.01 -13.09 -4.19
C ARG A 34 0.82 -11.60 -4.47
N PHE A 35 1.74 -11.05 -5.27
CA PHE A 35 1.90 -9.61 -5.43
C PHE A 35 0.67 -8.90 -6.02
N ASP A 36 -0.02 -9.53 -6.97
CA ASP A 36 -1.23 -8.94 -7.57
C ASP A 36 -2.34 -8.75 -6.54
N GLU A 37 -2.54 -9.74 -5.67
CA GLU A 37 -3.53 -9.69 -4.60
C GLU A 37 -3.13 -8.68 -3.51
N ALA A 38 -1.85 -8.62 -3.17
CA ALA A 38 -1.32 -7.58 -2.27
C ALA A 38 -1.62 -6.17 -2.82
N LEU A 39 -1.31 -5.93 -4.10
CA LEU A 39 -1.58 -4.65 -4.76
C LEU A 39 -3.07 -4.34 -4.83
N ALA A 40 -3.93 -5.33 -5.10
CA ALA A 40 -5.37 -5.14 -5.10
C ALA A 40 -5.90 -4.71 -3.72
N GLN A 41 -5.40 -5.31 -2.64
CA GLN A 41 -5.76 -4.91 -1.28
C GLN A 41 -5.28 -3.49 -0.95
N PHE A 42 -4.02 -3.16 -1.26
CA PHE A 42 -3.50 -1.81 -1.07
C PHE A 42 -4.30 -0.78 -1.88
N GLN A 43 -4.63 -1.07 -3.14
CA GLN A 43 -5.43 -0.20 -3.99
C GLN A 43 -6.84 -0.01 -3.46
N GLY A 44 -7.45 -1.06 -2.89
CA GLY A 44 -8.74 -0.94 -2.24
C GLY A 44 -8.71 0.03 -1.05
N LEU A 45 -7.61 0.05 -0.30
CA LEU A 45 -7.42 0.92 0.87
C LEU A 45 -7.11 2.37 0.49
N THR A 46 -6.41 2.61 -0.62
CA THR A 46 -6.16 3.96 -1.14
C THR A 46 -7.41 4.64 -1.70
N ARG A 47 -8.46 3.86 -1.97
CA ARG A 47 -9.75 4.35 -2.47
C ARG A 47 -10.79 4.61 -1.37
N ASP A 48 -10.43 4.37 -0.11
CA ASP A 48 -11.29 4.61 1.05
C ASP A 48 -11.50 6.12 1.30
N ARG A 49 -12.37 6.47 2.25
CA ARG A 49 -12.69 7.85 2.61
C ARG A 49 -12.65 8.00 4.14
N PRO A 50 -11.55 8.49 4.72
CA PRO A 50 -10.34 8.99 4.05
C PRO A 50 -9.43 7.89 3.49
N PRO A 51 -8.65 8.16 2.43
CA PRO A 51 -7.67 7.21 1.89
C PRO A 51 -6.64 6.76 2.93
N HIS A 52 -6.35 5.47 2.98
CA HIS A 52 -5.34 4.94 3.88
C HIS A 52 -3.93 5.28 3.38
N VAL A 53 -3.36 6.37 3.90
CA VAL A 53 -2.04 6.89 3.52
C VAL A 53 -0.92 5.82 3.50
N PRO A 54 -0.78 4.94 4.52
CA PRO A 54 0.28 3.92 4.53
C PRO A 54 0.21 2.92 3.37
N SER A 55 -0.99 2.70 2.80
CA SER A 55 -1.17 1.79 1.67
C SER A 55 -0.52 2.31 0.40
N PHE A 56 -0.44 3.64 0.21
CA PHE A 56 0.27 4.22 -0.93
C PHE A 56 1.76 3.91 -0.88
N PHE A 57 2.39 4.10 0.28
CA PHE A 57 3.82 3.88 0.45
C PHE A 57 4.17 2.40 0.26
N ARG A 58 3.46 1.49 0.93
CA ARG A 58 3.72 0.04 0.81
C ARG A 58 3.43 -0.50 -0.58
N GLY A 59 2.35 -0.07 -1.20
CA GLY A 59 2.04 -0.44 -2.58
C GLY A 59 3.10 0.06 -3.56
N ALA A 60 3.60 1.29 -3.39
CA ALA A 60 4.68 1.81 -4.21
C ALA A 60 6.01 1.07 -3.99
N GLN A 61 6.35 0.70 -2.75
CA GLN A 61 7.53 -0.14 -2.47
C GLN A 61 7.43 -1.50 -3.16
N LEU A 62 6.25 -2.13 -3.12
CA LEU A 62 5.99 -3.38 -3.83
C LEU A 62 6.14 -3.20 -5.35
N LEU A 63 5.51 -2.18 -5.93
CA LEU A 63 5.62 -1.87 -7.36
C LEU A 63 7.08 -1.65 -7.77
N ALA A 64 7.87 -0.93 -6.97
CA ALA A 64 9.28 -0.73 -7.22
C ALA A 64 10.08 -2.03 -7.17
N ARG A 65 9.80 -2.94 -6.22
CA ARG A 65 10.42 -4.27 -6.14
C ARG A 65 10.09 -5.13 -7.37
N LEU A 66 8.93 -4.92 -7.98
CA LEU A 66 8.48 -5.58 -9.20
C LEU A 66 8.94 -4.87 -10.48
N GLU A 67 9.87 -3.91 -10.37
CA GLU A 67 10.40 -3.10 -11.48
C GLU A 67 9.33 -2.26 -12.21
N ARG A 68 8.15 -2.10 -11.62
CA ARG A 68 7.04 -1.25 -12.11
C ARG A 68 7.22 0.19 -11.65
N ILE A 69 8.33 0.80 -12.05
CA ILE A 69 8.78 2.09 -11.52
C ILE A 69 7.79 3.23 -11.82
N GLU A 70 7.18 3.25 -13.00
CA GLU A 70 6.21 4.29 -13.37
C GLU A 70 4.95 4.24 -12.50
N ASP A 71 4.42 3.03 -12.26
CA ASP A 71 3.28 2.82 -11.35
C ASP A 71 3.64 3.26 -9.93
N ALA A 72 4.83 2.86 -9.44
CA ALA A 72 5.29 3.25 -8.10
C ALA A 72 5.35 4.78 -7.94
N ARG A 73 5.90 5.49 -8.94
CA ARG A 73 5.96 6.96 -8.95
C ARG A 73 4.57 7.58 -8.94
N ALA A 74 3.63 7.04 -9.70
CA ALA A 74 2.25 7.53 -9.72
C ALA A 74 1.55 7.34 -8.36
N TRP A 75 1.75 6.20 -7.72
CA TRP A 75 1.24 5.91 -6.37
C TRP A 75 1.81 6.87 -5.33
N LEU A 76 3.13 7.11 -5.36
CA LEU A 76 3.77 8.04 -4.41
C LEU A 76 3.28 9.47 -4.57
N ARG A 77 3.16 9.96 -5.81
CA ARG A 77 2.63 11.32 -6.06
C ARG A 77 1.23 11.50 -5.49
N THR A 78 0.36 10.51 -5.70
CA THR A 78 -1.02 10.53 -5.17
C THR A 78 -1.01 10.44 -3.64
N GLY A 79 -0.21 9.53 -3.07
CA GLY A 79 -0.10 9.35 -1.63
C GLY A 79 0.45 10.58 -0.91
N ILE A 80 1.40 11.31 -1.51
CA ILE A 80 1.94 12.57 -0.96
C ILE A 80 0.85 13.64 -0.86
N ASP A 81 -0.01 13.76 -1.88
CA ASP A 81 -1.13 14.70 -1.86
C ASP A 81 -2.14 14.34 -0.75
N GLU A 82 -2.55 13.06 -0.68
CA GLU A 82 -3.46 12.57 0.35
C GLU A 82 -2.88 12.71 1.77
N ALA A 83 -1.60 12.41 1.96
CA ALA A 83 -0.91 12.60 3.23
C ALA A 83 -0.93 14.07 3.67
N ARG A 84 -0.62 14.99 2.75
CA ARG A 84 -0.66 16.44 3.03
C ARG A 84 -2.07 16.92 3.33
N ALA A 85 -3.07 16.45 2.59
CA ALA A 85 -4.47 16.77 2.82
C ALA A 85 -4.96 16.30 4.20
N GLN A 86 -4.44 15.17 4.69
CA GLN A 86 -4.73 14.62 6.01
C GLN A 86 -3.82 15.17 7.13
N GLY A 87 -2.87 16.05 6.81
CA GLY A 87 -1.93 16.63 7.79
C GLY A 87 -0.79 15.69 8.21
N ASP A 88 -0.58 14.57 7.51
CA ASP A 88 0.47 13.60 7.78
C ASP A 88 1.78 13.98 7.06
N ALA A 89 2.47 14.97 7.63
CA ALA A 89 3.73 15.46 7.09
C ALA A 89 4.85 14.40 7.11
N HIS A 90 4.79 13.46 8.05
CA HIS A 90 5.76 12.38 8.16
C HIS A 90 5.63 11.43 6.96
N ALA A 91 4.43 10.90 6.71
CA ALA A 91 4.20 10.01 5.57
C ALA A 91 4.46 10.71 4.23
N ALA A 92 4.12 12.00 4.10
CA ALA A 92 4.44 12.78 2.91
C ALA A 92 5.96 12.91 2.67
N GLY A 93 6.75 13.02 3.74
CA GLY A 93 8.22 13.07 3.68
C GLY A 93 8.80 11.74 3.20
N GLU A 94 8.42 10.63 3.85
CA GLU A 94 8.88 9.28 3.49
C GLU A 94 8.56 8.93 2.03
N MET A 95 7.34 9.25 1.58
CA MET A 95 6.94 9.03 0.18
C MET A 95 7.71 9.92 -0.80
N SER A 96 8.04 11.16 -0.42
CA SER A 96 8.83 12.06 -1.26
C SER A 96 10.26 11.58 -1.42
N GLU A 97 10.87 11.07 -0.35
CA GLU A 97 12.22 10.50 -0.38
C GLU A 97 12.28 9.27 -1.30
N LEU A 98 11.32 8.33 -1.15
CA LEU A 98 11.25 7.18 -2.03
C LEU A 98 11.03 7.60 -3.50
N LEU A 99 10.18 8.59 -3.75
CA LEU A 99 9.92 9.08 -5.10
C LEU A 99 11.20 9.66 -5.74
N ALA A 100 11.99 10.42 -4.97
CA ALA A 100 13.27 10.96 -5.42
C ALA A 100 14.26 9.85 -5.76
N ASN A 101 14.39 8.82 -4.90
CA ASN A 101 15.27 7.68 -5.13
C ASN A 101 14.88 6.90 -6.40
N LEU A 102 13.57 6.70 -6.63
CA LEU A 102 13.07 6.06 -7.85
C LEU A 102 13.30 6.93 -9.10
N GLY A 103 13.36 8.25 -8.95
CA GLY A 103 13.69 9.21 -10.02
C GLY A 103 15.05 8.89 -10.66
N VAL A 104 16.06 8.72 -9.81
CA VAL A 104 17.46 8.44 -10.21
C VAL A 104 17.62 7.07 -10.89
N LEU A 105 16.78 6.08 -10.55
CA LEU A 105 16.86 4.71 -11.10
C LEU A 105 16.32 4.57 -12.53
N GLY A 106 15.61 5.58 -13.05
CA GLY A 106 14.97 5.52 -14.37
C GLY A 106 15.55 6.48 -15.40
N GLU A 107 16.70 7.09 -15.12
CA GLU A 107 17.46 7.96 -16.03
C GLU A 107 18.69 7.25 -16.64
#